data_AF-M7Z7Y7-F1
#
_entry.id   AF-M7Z7Y7-F1
#
_cell.length_a   1.000
_cell.length_b   1.000
_cell.length_c   1.000
_cell.angle_alpha   90.00
_cell.angle_beta   90.00
_cell.angle_gamma   90.00
#
_symmetry.space_group_name_H-M   'P 1'
#
loop_
_entity.id
_entity.type
_entity.pdbx_description
1 polymer ?
#
loop_
_entity_poly.entity_id
_entity_poly.type
_entity_poly.pdbx_seq_one_letter_code
_entity_poly.pdbx_strand_id
1 'polypeptide(L)' 'MAESMAEMVAANRIRSSEDLEELLACYLALNAAEHHRAVVAAFRRVWLHIAGQRIRR' A
#
# COMPACT_ATOMS: atom_id res chain seq x y z
N MET A 1 0.82 -14.11 -22.67
CA MET A 1 1.79 -13.15 -22.06
C MET A 1 1.15 -12.22 -21.03
N ALA A 2 -0.19 -12.09 -20.96
CA ALA A 2 -0.87 -11.23 -19.98
C ALA A 2 -1.18 -11.93 -18.63
N GLU A 3 -1.25 -13.27 -18.60
CA GLU A 3 -1.49 -14.02 -17.36
C GLU A 3 -0.33 -13.88 -16.34
N SER A 4 0.90 -13.69 -16.80
CA SER A 4 2.09 -13.64 -15.93
C SER A 4 2.24 -12.32 -15.14
N MET A 5 1.80 -11.17 -15.66
CA MET A 5 1.82 -9.90 -14.90
C MET A 5 0.69 -9.83 -13.87
N ALA A 6 -0.49 -10.35 -14.20
CA ALA A 6 -1.60 -10.42 -13.26
C ALA A 6 -1.28 -11.39 -12.11
N GLU A 7 -0.64 -12.53 -12.39
CA GLU A 7 -0.14 -13.44 -11.36
C GLU A 7 1.03 -12.86 -10.56
N MET A 8 1.93 -12.08 -11.16
CA MET A 8 2.99 -11.36 -10.42
C MET A 8 2.43 -10.28 -9.50
N VAL A 9 1.44 -9.49 -9.96
CA VAL A 9 0.77 -8.46 -9.15
C VAL A 9 -0.08 -9.09 -8.06
N ALA A 10 -0.71 -10.24 -8.34
CA ALA A 10 -1.33 -11.02 -7.30
C ALA A 10 -0.26 -11.49 -6.30
N ALA A 11 0.84 -12.11 -6.75
CA ALA A 11 1.85 -12.76 -5.92
C ALA A 11 2.69 -11.78 -5.06
N ASN A 12 2.86 -10.53 -5.47
CA ASN A 12 3.77 -9.60 -4.82
C ASN A 12 3.05 -8.55 -3.93
N ARG A 13 2.94 -8.89 -2.63
CA ARG A 13 3.38 -8.02 -1.51
C ARG A 13 2.53 -6.83 -1.06
N ILE A 14 1.22 -6.75 -1.33
CA ILE A 14 0.33 -5.98 -0.44
C ILE A 14 -0.94 -6.80 -0.23
N ARG A 15 -0.84 -7.83 0.60
CA ARG A 15 -1.98 -8.72 0.94
C ARG A 15 -2.38 -8.62 2.41
N SER A 16 -1.53 -8.03 3.24
CA SER A 16 -1.79 -7.81 4.67
C SER A 16 -1.66 -6.33 5.02
N SER A 17 -2.31 -5.94 6.11
CA SER A 17 -2.04 -4.67 6.80
C SER A 17 -0.55 -4.47 7.09
N GLU A 18 0.14 -5.57 7.37
CA GLU A 18 1.56 -5.62 7.73
C GLU A 18 2.48 -5.18 6.58
N ASP A 19 2.22 -5.62 5.35
CA ASP A 19 2.99 -5.18 4.17
C ASP A 19 2.89 -3.66 3.95
N LEU A 20 1.70 -3.09 4.22
CA LEU A 20 1.46 -1.66 4.05
C LEU A 20 2.14 -0.85 5.17
N GLU A 21 2.20 -1.39 6.38
CA GLU A 21 2.91 -0.79 7.51
C GLU A 21 4.43 -0.78 7.28
N GLU A 22 5.01 -1.89 6.79
CA GLU A 22 6.43 -1.94 6.41
C GLU A 22 6.76 -0.93 5.31
N LEU A 23 5.90 -0.81 4.31
CA LEU A 23 6.09 0.15 3.22
C LEU A 23 5.98 1.60 3.74
N LEU A 24 5.04 1.87 4.65
CA LEU A 24 4.93 3.20 5.28
C LEU A 24 6.19 3.54 6.06
N ALA A 25 6.72 2.61 6.86
CA ALA A 25 7.95 2.81 7.62
C ALA A 25 9.15 3.12 6.70
N CYS A 26 9.28 2.40 5.59
CA CYS A 26 10.31 2.67 4.57
C CYS A 26 10.20 4.10 4.02
N TYR A 27 9.00 4.53 3.65
CA TYR A 27 8.80 5.88 3.09
C TYR A 27 9.05 6.97 4.14
N LEU A 28 8.70 6.78 5.41
CA LEU A 28 9.00 7.75 6.46
C LEU A 28 10.51 7.86 6.73
N ALA A 29 11.24 6.74 6.68
CA ALA A 29 12.69 6.73 6.85
C ALA A 29 13.44 7.40 5.68
N LEU A 30 12.92 7.26 4.45
CA LEU A 30 13.55 7.79 3.23
C LEU A 30 13.20 9.24 2.92
N ASN A 31 12.17 9.80 3.55
CA ASN A 31 11.70 11.17 3.27
C ASN A 31 11.95 12.10 4.46
N ALA A 32 12.26 13.36 4.18
CA ALA A 32 12.34 14.40 5.20
C ALA A 32 10.98 14.59 5.91
N ALA A 33 11.01 15.05 7.17
CA ALA A 33 9.83 15.19 8.02
C ALA A 33 8.74 16.09 7.41
N GLU A 34 9.12 17.07 6.58
CA GLU A 34 8.18 17.93 5.85
C GLU A 34 7.27 17.16 4.89
N HIS A 35 7.72 16.01 4.37
CA HIS A 35 6.96 15.16 3.47
C HIS A 35 6.15 14.08 4.21
N HIS A 36 6.43 13.81 5.49
CA HIS A 36 5.77 12.74 6.25
C HIS A 36 4.25 12.88 6.25
N ARG A 37 3.74 14.12 6.38
CA ARG A 37 2.29 14.37 6.35
C ARG A 37 1.65 13.97 5.02
N ALA A 38 2.33 14.23 3.91
CA ALA A 38 1.85 13.87 2.58
C ALA A 38 1.89 12.35 2.37
N VAL A 39 2.96 11.69 2.83
CA VAL A 39 3.11 10.23 2.81
C VAL A 39 1.99 9.56 3.60
N VAL A 40 1.77 9.94 4.86
CA VAL A 40 0.71 9.36 5.71
C VAL A 40 -0.69 9.58 5.09
N ALA A 41 -0.94 10.75 4.51
CA ALA A 41 -2.21 11.03 3.84
C ALA A 41 -2.47 10.13 2.62
N ALA A 42 -1.43 9.83 1.84
CA ALA A 42 -1.51 8.91 0.70
C ALA A 42 -1.81 7.47 1.17
N PHE A 43 -1.07 6.98 2.18
CA PHE A 43 -1.27 5.65 2.74
C PHE A 43 -2.68 5.46 3.33
N ARG A 44 -3.22 6.49 4.01
CA ARG A 44 -4.59 6.46 4.54
C ARG A 44 -5.65 6.29 3.43
N ARG A 45 -5.46 6.92 2.27
CA ARG A 45 -6.38 6.77 1.13
C ARG A 45 -6.33 5.36 0.55
N VAL A 46 -5.14 4.78 0.43
CA VAL A 46 -4.96 3.39 -0.02
C VAL A 46 -5.63 2.42 0.95
N TRP A 47 -5.46 2.63 2.26
CA TRP A 47 -6.10 1.80 3.28
C TRP A 47 -7.63 1.83 3.19
N LEU A 48 -8.24 3.01 3.08
CA LEU A 48 -9.68 3.16 2.94
C LEU A 48 -10.21 2.52 1.64
N HIS A 49 -9.44 2.60 0.56
CA HIS A 49 -9.79 1.97 -0.70
C HIS A 49 -9.80 0.43 -0.58
N ILE A 50 -8.76 -0.15 0.03
CA ILE A 50 -8.67 -1.60 0.26
C ILE A 50 -9.77 -2.07 1.22
N ALA A 51 -9.98 -1.36 2.34
CA ALA A 51 -11.03 -1.67 3.31
C ALA A 51 -12.43 -1.58 2.68
N GLY A 52 -12.67 -0.58 1.83
CA GLY A 52 -13.92 -0.43 1.09
C GLY A 52 -14.17 -1.51 0.04
N GLN A 53 -13.14 -1.99 -0.65
CA GLN A 53 -13.25 -3.14 -1.56
C GLN A 53 -13.59 -4.44 -0.82
N ARG A 54 -13.11 -4.58 0.42
CA ARG A 54 -13.33 -5.75 1.26
C ARG A 54 -14.75 -5.84 1.83
N ILE A 55 -15.46 -4.71 1.94
CA ILE A 55 -16.88 -4.64 2.34
C ILE A 55 -17.84 -4.95 1.18
N ARG A 56 -17.38 -4.84 -0.07
CA ARG A 56 -18.20 -5.08 -1.28
C ARG A 56 -18.06 -6.48 -1.88
N ARG A 57 -17.29 -7.37 -1.23
CA ARG A 57 -17.19 -8.79 -1.57
C ARG A 57 -18.06 -9.65 -0.68
#